data_AF-A0A7J7W8U7-F1
#
_entry.id   AF-A0A7J7W8U7-F1
#
_cell.length_a   1.000
_cell.length_b   1.000
_cell.length_c   1.000
_cell.angle_alpha   90.00
_cell.angle_beta   90.00
_cell.angle_gamma   90.00
#
_symmetry.space_group_name_H-M   'P 1'
#
loop_
_entity.id
_entity.type
_entity.pdbx_description
1 polymer ?
#
loop_
_entity_poly.entity_id
_entity_poly.type
_entity_poly.pdbx_seq_one_letter_code
_entity_poly.pdbx_strand_id
1 'polypeptide(L)'
;MATSPQKSPSVPKSPTPKSPPSRKKDDSFLGKLGGTLARRKKAKEVSELQEEGMNAINLPLSPIPFELDPEDTMLEENEVRTMVDPNSRSDPKLQELMKVLIDWINDVLVGERIIVKDLAEDLYDGQVLQKLFEKLESEKLNVAEVTQSEIAQKQKLQTVLEKINETLKLPPRSIKWNVDSVHAKSLVAILHLLVALSQYFRAPIRLPDHVSIQVVVVQKREGILQSRQIQEEITGNTEALSGRHERDAFDTLFDHAPDKLNVVKKTLITFVNKHLNKLNLEVTELETQFADGVYLVLLMGLLEGYFVPLHSFFLTPDSFEQKVLNVSFAFELMQDGGLEKPKPRPEDIVNCDLKSTLRVLYNLFTKYRNVE
;
A
#
# COMPACT_ATOMS: atom_id res chain seq x y z
N MET A 1 -20.77 -69.70 23.12
CA MET A 1 -21.38 -68.59 22.35
C MET A 1 -20.47 -68.32 21.17
N ALA A 2 -21.00 -68.49 19.97
CA ALA A 2 -20.26 -68.66 18.72
C ALA A 2 -20.10 -67.34 17.95
N THR A 3 -19.06 -67.30 17.13
CA THR A 3 -18.54 -66.24 16.26
C THR A 3 -19.41 -65.99 15.01
N SER A 4 -19.42 -64.75 14.51
CA SER A 4 -19.81 -64.38 13.13
C SER A 4 -19.26 -63.00 12.73
N PRO A 5 -19.04 -62.71 11.43
CA PRO A 5 -17.92 -61.89 10.95
C PRO A 5 -18.29 -60.53 10.30
N GLN A 6 -17.24 -59.72 10.11
CA GLN A 6 -17.18 -58.38 9.50
C GLN A 6 -17.65 -58.33 8.03
N LYS A 7 -18.28 -57.19 7.65
CA LYS A 7 -18.47 -56.74 6.26
C LYS A 7 -17.96 -55.31 6.09
N SER A 8 -17.17 -55.10 5.04
CA SER A 8 -16.62 -53.85 4.51
C SER A 8 -17.63 -53.00 3.72
N PRO A 9 -17.52 -51.66 3.68
CA PRO A 9 -18.30 -50.82 2.77
C PRO A 9 -17.51 -50.43 1.50
N SER A 10 -18.18 -50.49 0.35
CA SER A 10 -17.67 -50.11 -0.98
C SER A 10 -18.16 -48.72 -1.42
N VAL A 11 -17.30 -48.01 -2.14
CA VAL A 11 -17.45 -46.64 -2.66
C VAL A 11 -18.35 -46.59 -3.91
N PRO A 12 -19.26 -45.61 -4.08
CA PRO A 12 -19.99 -45.39 -5.32
C PRO A 12 -19.29 -44.44 -6.29
N LYS A 13 -19.29 -44.79 -7.59
CA LYS A 13 -18.91 -43.95 -8.75
C LYS A 13 -20.10 -43.10 -9.23
N SER A 14 -19.84 -41.86 -9.66
CA SER A 14 -20.81 -40.95 -10.29
C SER A 14 -20.55 -40.77 -11.81
N PRO A 15 -21.58 -40.41 -12.61
CA PRO A 15 -21.59 -40.55 -14.07
C PRO A 15 -21.39 -39.23 -14.85
N THR A 16 -21.01 -39.38 -16.12
CA THR A 16 -20.78 -38.35 -17.16
C THR A 16 -22.06 -37.67 -17.68
N PRO A 17 -21.99 -36.42 -18.21
CA PRO A 17 -23.14 -35.70 -18.77
C PRO A 17 -23.40 -35.96 -20.27
N LYS A 18 -24.66 -35.71 -20.66
CA LYS A 18 -25.36 -36.06 -21.91
C LYS A 18 -25.09 -35.09 -23.08
N SER A 19 -25.16 -35.60 -24.31
CA SER A 19 -25.28 -34.85 -25.57
C SER A 19 -26.76 -34.68 -26.02
N PRO A 20 -27.15 -33.62 -26.77
CA PRO A 20 -28.52 -33.43 -27.27
C PRO A 20 -28.82 -34.20 -28.57
N PRO A 21 -30.11 -34.39 -28.93
CA PRO A 21 -30.56 -35.37 -29.91
C PRO A 21 -30.65 -34.86 -31.35
N SER A 22 -30.65 -35.83 -32.27
CA SER A 22 -30.77 -35.70 -33.73
C SER A 22 -32.20 -35.36 -34.20
N ARG A 23 -32.30 -34.57 -35.27
CA ARG A 23 -33.51 -34.47 -36.13
C ARG A 23 -33.16 -34.90 -37.55
N LYS A 24 -34.03 -35.75 -38.11
CA LYS A 24 -33.97 -36.30 -39.48
C LYS A 24 -34.47 -35.29 -40.52
N LYS A 25 -33.95 -35.50 -41.73
CA LYS A 25 -34.13 -34.85 -43.04
C LYS A 25 -35.58 -34.64 -43.50
N ASP A 26 -35.74 -33.66 -44.41
CA ASP A 26 -36.41 -33.88 -45.69
C ASP A 26 -35.65 -33.20 -46.84
N ASP A 27 -35.54 -33.94 -47.95
CA ASP A 27 -34.83 -33.62 -49.18
C ASP A 27 -35.58 -32.58 -50.02
N SER A 28 -34.87 -31.78 -50.86
CA SER A 28 -35.10 -31.81 -52.31
C SER A 28 -34.46 -30.68 -53.13
N PHE A 29 -33.80 -31.12 -54.22
CA PHE A 29 -33.59 -30.41 -55.49
C PHE A 29 -32.62 -29.22 -55.48
N LEU A 30 -31.31 -29.51 -55.51
CA LEU A 30 -30.29 -28.77 -56.30
C LEU A 30 -28.90 -29.47 -56.26
N GLY A 31 -28.88 -30.81 -56.22
CA GLY A 31 -27.69 -31.61 -55.86
C GLY A 31 -26.76 -32.04 -57.01
N LYS A 32 -26.84 -31.47 -58.22
CA LYS A 32 -26.11 -32.04 -59.39
C LYS A 32 -24.98 -31.22 -60.00
N LEU A 33 -24.56 -30.09 -59.42
CA LEU A 33 -23.43 -29.30 -59.96
C LEU A 33 -22.34 -28.89 -58.94
N GLY A 34 -22.45 -29.25 -57.65
CA GLY A 34 -21.50 -28.82 -56.60
C GLY A 34 -20.46 -29.85 -56.12
N GLY A 35 -20.52 -31.10 -56.59
CA GLY A 35 -19.83 -32.24 -55.96
C GLY A 35 -18.31 -32.34 -56.13
N THR A 36 -17.71 -31.64 -57.11
CA THR A 36 -16.27 -31.77 -57.43
C THR A 36 -15.40 -30.69 -56.77
N LEU A 37 -15.96 -29.53 -56.43
CA LEU A 37 -15.25 -28.44 -55.76
C LEU A 37 -15.20 -28.61 -54.23
N ALA A 38 -16.29 -29.08 -53.61
CA ALA A 38 -16.34 -29.28 -52.16
C ALA A 38 -15.43 -30.44 -51.69
N ARG A 39 -15.21 -31.46 -52.54
CA ARG A 39 -14.34 -32.60 -52.22
C ARG A 39 -12.85 -32.26 -52.30
N ARG A 40 -12.46 -31.34 -53.19
CA ARG A 40 -11.09 -30.80 -53.25
C ARG A 40 -10.78 -29.86 -52.10
N LYS A 41 -11.75 -29.06 -51.65
CA LYS A 41 -11.57 -28.13 -50.52
C LYS A 41 -11.36 -28.89 -49.20
N LYS A 42 -12.15 -29.94 -48.93
CA LYS A 42 -11.97 -30.79 -47.75
C LYS A 42 -10.68 -31.62 -47.78
N ALA A 43 -10.21 -32.07 -48.94
CA ALA A 43 -8.94 -32.80 -49.04
C ALA A 43 -7.73 -31.91 -48.74
N LYS A 44 -7.80 -30.62 -49.11
CA LYS A 44 -6.75 -29.65 -48.83
C LYS A 44 -6.72 -29.25 -47.35
N GLU A 45 -7.89 -29.03 -46.76
CA GLU A 45 -8.05 -28.69 -45.34
C GLU A 45 -7.59 -29.83 -44.41
N VAL A 46 -7.87 -31.09 -44.77
CA VAL A 46 -7.36 -32.26 -44.01
C VAL A 46 -5.84 -32.42 -44.15
N SER A 47 -5.27 -32.06 -45.30
CA SER A 47 -3.81 -32.06 -45.50
C SER A 47 -3.12 -30.96 -44.71
N GLU A 48 -3.69 -29.75 -44.68
CA GLU A 48 -3.19 -28.62 -43.91
C GLU A 48 -3.26 -28.91 -42.40
N LEU A 49 -4.34 -29.54 -41.92
CA LEU A 49 -4.47 -29.95 -40.51
C LEU A 49 -3.51 -31.10 -40.13
N GLN A 50 -3.19 -32.01 -41.07
CA GLN A 50 -2.19 -33.06 -40.83
C GLN A 50 -0.76 -32.50 -40.82
N GLU A 51 -0.48 -31.52 -41.67
CA GLU A 51 0.82 -30.84 -41.74
C GLU A 51 1.04 -29.94 -40.50
N GLU A 52 -0.01 -29.24 -40.04
CA GLU A 52 0.00 -28.50 -38.78
C GLU A 52 0.17 -29.43 -37.58
N GLY A 53 -0.51 -30.59 -37.58
CA GLY A 53 -0.34 -31.63 -36.56
C GLY A 53 1.07 -32.23 -36.54
N MET A 54 1.71 -32.42 -37.70
CA MET A 54 3.10 -32.90 -37.79
C MET A 54 4.11 -31.83 -37.39
N ASN A 55 3.85 -30.55 -37.64
CA ASN A 55 4.68 -29.44 -37.15
C ASN A 55 4.57 -29.27 -35.63
N ALA A 56 3.38 -29.46 -35.04
CA ALA A 56 3.20 -29.39 -33.59
C ALA A 56 3.93 -30.52 -32.83
N ILE A 57 4.06 -31.71 -33.42
CA ILE A 57 4.74 -32.86 -32.80
C ILE A 57 6.28 -32.75 -32.89
N ASN A 58 6.81 -32.05 -33.90
CA ASN A 58 8.25 -31.96 -34.15
C ASN A 58 8.95 -30.71 -33.57
N LEU A 59 8.24 -29.87 -32.81
CA LEU A 59 8.86 -28.74 -32.12
C LEU A 59 9.84 -29.29 -31.06
N PRO A 60 11.13 -28.90 -31.11
CA PRO A 60 12.05 -29.26 -30.04
C PRO A 60 11.52 -28.65 -28.74
N LEU A 61 11.43 -29.45 -27.68
CA LEU A 61 11.09 -29.04 -26.32
C LEU A 61 12.09 -27.97 -25.85
N SER A 62 11.85 -26.72 -26.25
CA SER A 62 12.52 -25.53 -25.77
C SER A 62 11.59 -24.84 -24.75
N PRO A 63 12.13 -24.18 -23.71
CA PRO A 63 11.33 -23.62 -22.63
C PRO A 63 10.33 -22.62 -23.22
N ILE A 64 9.05 -22.76 -22.84
CA ILE A 64 7.95 -21.87 -23.25
C ILE A 64 8.37 -20.42 -23.01
N PRO A 65 8.59 -19.60 -24.06
CA PRO A 65 8.72 -18.17 -23.89
C PRO A 65 7.37 -17.63 -23.43
N PHE A 66 7.37 -16.67 -22.51
CA PHE A 66 6.18 -15.87 -22.21
C PHE A 66 5.58 -15.34 -23.52
N GLU A 67 4.42 -15.85 -23.93
CA GLU A 67 3.65 -15.29 -25.04
C GLU A 67 3.02 -13.98 -24.55
N LEU A 68 3.73 -12.87 -24.78
CA LEU A 68 3.16 -11.54 -24.73
C LEU A 68 2.32 -11.34 -26.00
N ASP A 69 1.09 -10.87 -25.84
CA ASP A 69 0.20 -10.51 -26.94
C ASP A 69 0.91 -9.46 -27.82
N PRO A 70 0.97 -9.57 -29.16
CA PRO A 70 1.68 -8.61 -30.00
C PRO A 70 1.23 -7.15 -29.81
N GLU A 71 -0.02 -6.90 -29.41
CA GLU A 71 -0.49 -5.55 -29.03
C GLU A 71 0.17 -4.99 -27.75
N ASP A 72 0.65 -5.86 -26.84
CA ASP A 72 1.41 -5.44 -25.65
C ASP A 72 2.88 -5.07 -25.97
N THR A 73 3.34 -5.29 -27.20
CA THR A 73 4.71 -4.99 -27.66
C THR A 73 4.81 -3.80 -28.63
N MET A 74 3.68 -3.23 -29.06
CA MET A 74 3.65 -2.14 -30.03
C MET A 74 3.71 -0.78 -29.34
N LEU A 75 4.93 -0.30 -29.05
CA LEU A 75 5.15 1.10 -28.70
C LEU A 75 5.10 1.99 -29.95
N GLU A 76 4.38 3.10 -29.87
CA GLU A 76 4.42 4.20 -30.83
C GLU A 76 5.78 4.91 -30.77
N GLU A 77 6.12 5.67 -31.83
CA GLU A 77 7.41 6.35 -31.90
C GLU A 77 7.51 7.46 -30.84
N ASN A 78 8.53 7.37 -29.98
CA ASN A 78 8.73 8.13 -28.73
C ASN A 78 7.87 7.71 -27.52
N GLU A 79 7.04 6.67 -27.62
CA GLU A 79 6.29 6.16 -26.48
C GLU A 79 7.25 5.53 -25.44
N VAL A 80 6.96 5.78 -24.17
CA VAL A 80 7.74 5.31 -23.03
C VAL A 80 6.84 4.43 -22.17
N ARG A 81 7.17 3.14 -22.07
CA ARG A 81 6.46 2.20 -21.19
C ARG A 81 7.36 1.80 -20.04
N THR A 82 6.74 1.76 -18.87
CA THR A 82 7.40 1.61 -17.59
C THR A 82 6.93 0.31 -16.98
N MET A 83 7.80 -0.70 -16.95
CA MET A 83 7.50 -2.01 -16.39
C MET A 83 8.27 -2.20 -15.10
N VAL A 84 7.59 -2.70 -14.06
CA VAL A 84 8.26 -3.07 -12.81
C VAL A 84 9.06 -4.35 -13.04
N ASP A 85 10.34 -4.35 -12.66
CA ASP A 85 11.16 -5.56 -12.73
C ASP A 85 10.52 -6.66 -11.85
N PRO A 86 10.28 -7.88 -12.37
CA PRO A 86 9.70 -8.98 -11.59
C PRO A 86 10.47 -9.28 -10.29
N ASN A 87 11.79 -9.06 -10.26
CA ASN A 87 12.62 -9.26 -9.07
C ASN A 87 12.47 -8.14 -8.03
N SER A 88 11.98 -6.96 -8.42
CA SER A 88 11.65 -5.89 -7.45
C SER A 88 10.36 -6.20 -6.70
N ARG A 89 9.43 -6.96 -7.30
CA ARG A 89 8.20 -7.37 -6.62
C ARG A 89 8.47 -8.33 -5.47
N SER A 90 9.59 -9.05 -5.47
CA SER A 90 9.99 -9.94 -4.39
C SER A 90 10.83 -9.27 -3.29
N ASP A 91 11.06 -7.95 -3.37
CA ASP A 91 11.76 -7.21 -2.31
C ASP A 91 10.91 -7.20 -1.01
N PRO A 92 11.44 -7.71 0.12
CA PRO A 92 10.75 -7.68 1.41
C PRO A 92 10.29 -6.28 1.85
N LYS A 93 11.06 -5.23 1.57
CA LYS A 93 10.71 -3.86 1.95
C LYS A 93 9.53 -3.33 1.14
N LEU A 94 9.47 -3.66 -0.16
CA LEU A 94 8.34 -3.29 -1.00
C LEU A 94 7.07 -4.02 -0.56
N GLN A 95 7.18 -5.30 -0.23
CA GLN A 95 6.06 -6.10 0.29
C GLN A 95 5.53 -5.55 1.61
N GLU A 96 6.43 -5.13 2.52
CA GLU A 96 6.06 -4.44 3.76
C GLU A 96 5.33 -3.12 3.47
N LEU A 97 5.84 -2.28 2.57
CA LEU A 97 5.18 -1.03 2.19
C LEU A 97 3.78 -1.28 1.64
N MET A 98 3.64 -2.23 0.71
CA MET A 98 2.35 -2.59 0.12
C MET A 98 1.38 -3.06 1.20
N LYS A 99 1.83 -3.92 2.11
CA LYS A 99 1.02 -4.41 3.21
C LYS A 99 0.54 -3.28 4.12
N VAL A 100 1.45 -2.40 4.56
CA VAL A 100 1.11 -1.26 5.43
C VAL A 100 0.08 -0.35 4.77
N LEU A 101 0.22 -0.07 3.47
CA LEU A 101 -0.74 0.73 2.72
C LEU A 101 -2.09 0.03 2.54
N ILE A 102 -2.11 -1.28 2.29
CA ILE A 102 -3.35 -2.07 2.21
C ILE A 102 -4.08 -2.08 3.56
N ASP A 103 -3.37 -2.37 4.65
CA ASP A 103 -3.92 -2.41 6.00
C ASP A 103 -4.51 -1.05 6.36
N TRP A 104 -3.81 0.05 6.04
CA TRP A 104 -4.33 1.41 6.21
C TRP A 104 -5.61 1.69 5.45
N ILE A 105 -5.64 1.40 4.14
CA ILE A 105 -6.83 1.65 3.31
C ILE A 105 -8.02 0.84 3.84
N ASN A 106 -7.77 -0.42 4.23
CA ASN A 106 -8.79 -1.30 4.79
C ASN A 106 -9.33 -0.76 6.13
N ASP A 107 -8.47 -0.27 7.01
CA ASP A 107 -8.87 0.33 8.29
C ASP A 107 -9.73 1.59 8.08
N VAL A 108 -9.36 2.45 7.12
CA VAL A 108 -10.14 3.66 6.79
C VAL A 108 -11.49 3.31 6.16
N LEU A 109 -11.55 2.27 5.32
CA LEU A 109 -12.73 1.92 4.53
C LEU A 109 -13.58 0.77 5.11
N VAL A 110 -13.22 0.24 6.28
CA VAL A 110 -13.97 -0.85 6.94
C VAL A 110 -15.45 -0.53 7.12
N GLY A 111 -15.78 0.72 7.43
CA GLY A 111 -17.16 1.20 7.59
C GLY A 111 -17.97 1.17 6.29
N GLU A 112 -17.30 1.23 5.13
CA GLU A 112 -17.93 1.13 3.80
C GLU A 112 -17.93 -0.31 3.26
N ARG A 113 -17.41 -1.27 4.03
CA ARG A 113 -17.29 -2.69 3.66
C ARG A 113 -16.45 -2.92 2.40
N ILE A 114 -15.47 -2.06 2.19
CA ILE A 114 -14.50 -2.20 1.11
C ILE A 114 -13.28 -2.93 1.66
N ILE A 115 -12.78 -3.92 0.91
CA ILE A 115 -11.59 -4.69 1.26
C ILE A 115 -10.67 -4.72 0.05
N VAL A 116 -9.51 -4.10 0.20
CA VAL A 116 -8.39 -4.10 -0.73
C VAL A 116 -7.47 -5.27 -0.42
N LYS A 117 -7.04 -5.97 -1.47
CA LYS A 117 -6.10 -7.09 -1.43
C LYS A 117 -4.88 -6.85 -2.31
N ASP A 118 -5.07 -6.17 -3.43
CA ASP A 118 -3.98 -5.82 -4.36
C ASP A 118 -4.14 -4.36 -4.80
N LEU A 119 -3.12 -3.56 -4.53
CA LEU A 119 -3.16 -2.12 -4.81
C LEU A 119 -3.34 -1.81 -6.30
N ALA A 120 -2.76 -2.62 -7.20
CA ALA A 120 -2.84 -2.36 -8.63
C ALA A 120 -4.18 -2.83 -9.22
N GLU A 121 -4.71 -3.95 -8.73
CA GLU A 121 -5.98 -4.51 -9.21
C GLU A 121 -7.22 -3.84 -8.59
N ASP A 122 -7.11 -3.27 -7.39
CA ASP A 122 -8.28 -2.71 -6.69
C ASP A 122 -8.41 -1.19 -6.84
N LEU A 123 -7.35 -0.45 -7.20
CA LEU A 123 -7.39 1.03 -7.29
C LEU A 123 -7.47 1.57 -8.72
N TYR A 124 -7.23 0.74 -9.75
CA TYR A 124 -7.08 1.19 -11.14
C TYR A 124 -8.33 1.82 -11.76
N ASP A 125 -9.53 1.51 -11.25
CA ASP A 125 -10.78 2.05 -11.77
C ASP A 125 -11.20 3.36 -11.06
N GLY A 126 -10.46 3.77 -10.03
CA GLY A 126 -10.69 4.97 -9.24
C GLY A 126 -11.75 4.83 -8.14
N GLN A 127 -12.39 3.67 -7.97
CA GLN A 127 -13.45 3.49 -6.98
C GLN A 127 -12.93 3.54 -5.55
N VAL A 128 -11.89 2.76 -5.26
CA VAL A 128 -11.27 2.72 -3.93
C VAL A 128 -10.61 4.06 -3.62
N LEU A 129 -9.93 4.68 -4.60
CA LEU A 129 -9.31 5.99 -4.44
C LEU A 129 -10.34 7.09 -4.12
N GLN A 130 -11.49 7.09 -4.80
CA GLN A 130 -12.59 8.00 -4.47
C GLN A 130 -12.99 7.83 -3.00
N LYS A 131 -13.31 6.61 -2.56
CA LYS A 131 -13.82 6.36 -1.21
C LYS A 131 -12.80 6.68 -0.13
N LEU A 132 -11.54 6.32 -0.37
CA LEU A 132 -10.44 6.68 0.51
C LEU A 132 -10.37 8.20 0.66
N PHE A 133 -10.37 8.94 -0.44
CA PHE A 133 -10.27 10.39 -0.40
C PHE A 133 -11.49 11.06 0.25
N GLU A 134 -12.70 10.59 -0.06
CA GLU A 134 -13.95 11.08 0.59
C GLU A 134 -13.92 10.91 2.11
N LYS A 135 -13.35 9.80 2.60
CA LYS A 135 -13.17 9.58 4.04
C LYS A 135 -12.12 10.49 4.65
N LEU A 136 -11.00 10.68 3.96
CA LEU A 136 -9.88 11.48 4.46
C LEU A 136 -10.21 12.99 4.48
N GLU A 137 -10.89 13.51 3.46
CA GLU A 137 -11.30 14.93 3.40
C GLU A 137 -12.63 15.20 4.14
N SER A 138 -13.41 14.16 4.45
CA SER A 138 -14.79 14.27 4.94
C SER A 138 -15.72 15.05 3.99
N GLU A 139 -15.37 15.10 2.71
CA GLU A 139 -16.11 15.74 1.61
C GLU A 139 -16.50 14.68 0.57
N LYS A 140 -17.70 14.77 0.00
CA LYS A 140 -18.13 13.86 -1.07
C LYS A 140 -17.71 14.37 -2.44
N LEU A 141 -17.21 13.48 -3.29
CA LEU A 141 -16.86 13.82 -4.66
C LEU A 141 -18.07 13.66 -5.58
N ASN A 142 -18.20 14.58 -6.54
CA ASN A 142 -19.24 14.53 -7.57
C ASN A 142 -18.85 13.57 -8.71
N VAL A 143 -18.79 12.29 -8.41
CA VAL A 143 -18.49 11.23 -9.39
C VAL A 143 -19.52 10.11 -9.33
N ALA A 144 -19.71 9.39 -10.43
CA ALA A 144 -20.65 8.27 -10.50
C ALA A 144 -20.26 7.18 -9.49
N GLU A 145 -21.22 6.59 -8.77
CA GLU A 145 -20.94 5.59 -7.73
C GLU A 145 -20.35 4.29 -8.29
N VAL A 146 -20.67 3.92 -9.54
CA VAL A 146 -20.16 2.72 -10.19
C VAL A 146 -19.89 3.04 -11.66
N THR A 147 -18.78 2.53 -12.19
CA THR A 147 -18.36 2.72 -13.58
C THR A 147 -18.04 1.37 -14.21
N GLN A 148 -18.72 1.04 -15.32
CA GLN A 148 -18.52 -0.23 -16.03
C GLN A 148 -17.70 -0.11 -17.31
N SER A 149 -17.68 1.07 -17.94
CA SER A 149 -16.91 1.29 -19.17
C SER A 149 -15.54 1.90 -18.88
N GLU A 150 -14.56 1.57 -19.71
CA GLU A 150 -13.20 2.12 -19.62
C GLU A 150 -13.20 3.66 -19.65
N ILE A 151 -14.02 4.25 -20.53
CA ILE A 151 -14.17 5.70 -20.65
C ILE A 151 -14.68 6.31 -19.33
N ALA A 152 -15.66 5.67 -18.68
CA ALA A 152 -16.20 6.16 -17.42
C ALA A 152 -15.20 6.01 -16.27
N GLN A 153 -14.42 4.93 -16.24
CA GLN A 153 -13.33 4.73 -15.27
C GLN A 153 -12.26 5.83 -15.40
N LYS A 154 -11.82 6.13 -16.63
CA LYS A 154 -10.86 7.22 -16.90
C LYS A 154 -11.41 8.59 -16.51
N GLN A 155 -12.69 8.88 -16.78
CA GLN A 155 -13.34 10.12 -16.34
C GLN A 155 -13.44 10.23 -14.81
N LYS A 156 -13.76 9.12 -14.12
CA LYS A 156 -13.77 9.06 -12.65
C LYS A 156 -12.38 9.36 -12.10
N LEU A 157 -11.37 8.65 -12.59
CA LEU A 157 -9.98 8.86 -12.19
C LEU A 157 -9.54 10.30 -12.43
N GLN A 158 -9.91 10.92 -13.57
CA GLN A 158 -9.60 12.31 -13.84
C GLN A 158 -10.11 13.22 -12.72
N THR A 159 -11.39 13.09 -12.38
CA THR A 159 -12.03 13.93 -11.34
C THR A 159 -11.40 13.69 -9.96
N VAL A 160 -11.15 12.42 -9.61
CA VAL A 160 -10.55 12.04 -8.31
C VAL A 160 -9.11 12.56 -8.21
N LEU A 161 -8.28 12.34 -9.23
CA LEU A 161 -6.88 12.75 -9.24
C LEU A 161 -6.73 14.28 -9.30
N GLU A 162 -7.61 15.00 -10.01
CA GLU A 162 -7.64 16.46 -10.01
C GLU A 162 -7.86 17.01 -8.59
N LYS A 163 -8.91 16.55 -7.90
CA LYS A 163 -9.18 16.99 -6.52
C LYS A 163 -8.07 16.60 -5.55
N ILE A 164 -7.48 15.41 -5.69
CA ILE A 164 -6.32 15.01 -4.90
C ILE A 164 -5.14 15.96 -5.14
N ASN A 165 -4.82 16.27 -6.41
CA ASN A 165 -3.72 17.16 -6.75
C ASN A 165 -3.93 18.58 -6.24
N GLU A 166 -5.16 19.10 -6.31
CA GLU A 166 -5.55 20.39 -5.73
C GLU A 166 -5.38 20.44 -4.21
N THR A 167 -5.64 19.32 -3.54
CA THR A 167 -5.55 19.18 -2.08
C THR A 167 -4.09 19.07 -1.63
N LEU A 168 -3.32 18.20 -2.29
CA LEU A 168 -1.90 17.96 -1.99
C LEU A 168 -1.01 19.18 -2.31
N LYS A 169 -1.39 20.01 -3.30
CA LYS A 169 -0.65 21.21 -3.75
C LYS A 169 0.84 20.93 -4.03
N LEU A 170 1.12 19.75 -4.57
CA LEU A 170 2.48 19.33 -4.90
C LEU A 170 2.99 20.05 -6.15
N PRO A 171 4.30 20.35 -6.23
CA PRO A 171 4.87 20.88 -7.45
C PRO A 171 4.78 19.82 -8.56
N PRO A 172 4.55 20.19 -9.83
CA PRO A 172 4.32 19.24 -10.92
C PRO A 172 5.40 18.16 -11.07
N ARG A 173 6.66 18.49 -10.74
CA ARG A 173 7.80 17.55 -10.77
C ARG A 173 7.70 16.38 -9.77
N SER A 174 6.92 16.56 -8.71
CA SER A 174 6.73 15.57 -7.65
C SER A 174 5.53 14.66 -7.91
N ILE A 175 4.66 15.03 -8.85
CA ILE A 175 3.50 14.24 -9.24
C ILE A 175 3.97 13.16 -10.21
N LYS A 176 3.92 11.90 -9.75
CA LYS A 176 4.37 10.72 -10.50
C LYS A 176 3.22 9.82 -10.95
N TRP A 177 1.99 10.33 -10.87
CA TRP A 177 0.76 9.64 -11.24
C TRP A 177 -0.07 10.50 -12.20
N ASN A 178 -0.82 9.83 -13.05
CA ASN A 178 -1.83 10.40 -13.94
C ASN A 178 -2.89 9.33 -14.24
N VAL A 179 -3.99 9.72 -14.90
CA VAL A 179 -5.11 8.80 -15.20
C VAL A 179 -4.64 7.57 -15.94
N ASP A 180 -3.84 7.73 -16.99
CA ASP A 180 -3.40 6.60 -17.82
C ASP A 180 -2.51 5.62 -17.04
N SER A 181 -1.59 6.12 -16.23
CA SER A 181 -0.70 5.29 -15.41
C SER A 181 -1.44 4.51 -14.31
N VAL A 182 -2.42 5.14 -13.65
CA VAL A 182 -3.22 4.47 -12.61
C VAL A 182 -4.16 3.45 -13.26
N HIS A 183 -4.83 3.81 -14.35
CA HIS A 183 -5.71 2.92 -15.09
C HIS A 183 -4.97 1.73 -15.71
N ALA A 184 -3.73 1.95 -16.19
CA ALA A 184 -2.81 0.91 -16.65
C ALA A 184 -2.17 0.10 -15.51
N LYS A 185 -2.67 0.21 -14.28
CA LYS A 185 -2.24 -0.56 -13.11
C LYS A 185 -0.75 -0.40 -12.77
N SER A 186 -0.20 0.80 -13.02
CA SER A 186 1.18 1.10 -12.65
C SER A 186 1.33 1.15 -11.13
N LEU A 187 1.89 0.07 -10.57
CA LEU A 187 2.16 -0.03 -9.13
C LEU A 187 3.00 1.15 -8.64
N VAL A 188 3.97 1.62 -9.43
CA VAL A 188 4.83 2.77 -9.09
C VAL A 188 3.99 4.04 -8.93
N ALA A 189 3.09 4.34 -9.87
CA ALA A 189 2.23 5.50 -9.81
C ALA A 189 1.26 5.43 -8.61
N ILE A 190 0.67 4.25 -8.38
CA ILE A 190 -0.26 4.00 -7.27
C ILE A 190 0.45 4.14 -5.92
N LEU A 191 1.66 3.60 -5.77
CA LEU A 191 2.44 3.73 -4.54
C LEU A 191 2.83 5.18 -4.26
N HIS A 192 3.31 5.93 -5.25
CA HIS A 192 3.60 7.36 -5.07
C HIS A 192 2.37 8.16 -4.63
N LEU A 193 1.21 7.89 -5.24
CA LEU A 193 -0.06 8.51 -4.88
C LEU A 193 -0.46 8.19 -3.43
N LEU A 194 -0.42 6.93 -3.04
CA LEU A 194 -0.80 6.50 -1.68
C LEU A 194 0.18 6.98 -0.62
N VAL A 195 1.48 7.01 -0.91
CA VAL A 195 2.49 7.59 -0.02
C VAL A 195 2.25 9.09 0.15
N ALA A 196 1.97 9.82 -0.93
CA ALA A 196 1.63 11.24 -0.84
C ALA A 196 0.35 11.49 -0.02
N LEU A 197 -0.70 10.70 -0.23
CA LEU A 197 -1.95 10.78 0.54
C LEU A 197 -1.74 10.47 2.02
N SER A 198 -1.07 9.37 2.34
CA SER A 198 -0.80 8.97 3.72
C SER A 198 0.07 10.00 4.46
N GLN A 199 1.03 10.61 3.78
CA GLN A 199 1.86 11.68 4.34
C GLN A 199 1.07 12.97 4.54
N TYR A 200 0.25 13.37 3.57
CA TYR A 200 -0.54 14.61 3.66
C TYR A 200 -1.61 14.53 4.74
N PHE A 201 -2.39 13.46 4.74
CA PHE A 201 -3.44 13.22 5.74
C PHE A 201 -2.90 12.65 7.04
N ARG A 202 -1.58 12.44 7.13
CA ARG A 202 -0.87 12.00 8.34
C ARG A 202 -1.49 10.72 8.92
N ALA A 203 -1.69 9.76 8.02
CA ALA A 203 -2.24 8.46 8.32
C ALA A 203 -1.48 7.80 9.48
N PRO A 204 -2.19 7.08 10.37
CA PRO A 204 -1.59 6.42 11.54
C PRO A 204 -0.83 5.14 11.15
N ILE A 205 0.11 5.26 10.22
CA ILE A 205 0.91 4.16 9.68
C ILE A 205 2.40 4.51 9.61
N ARG A 206 3.23 3.49 9.78
CA ARG A 206 4.69 3.61 9.65
C ARG A 206 5.12 3.12 8.29
N LEU A 207 5.49 4.05 7.41
CA LEU A 207 6.06 3.70 6.11
C LEU A 207 7.51 3.21 6.30
N PRO A 208 7.93 2.13 5.63
CA PRO A 208 9.33 1.71 5.61
C PRO A 208 10.24 2.74 4.91
N ASP A 209 11.45 2.92 5.44
CA ASP A 209 12.43 3.88 4.94
C ASP A 209 13.18 3.38 3.69
N HIS A 210 13.41 4.31 2.75
CA HIS A 210 14.21 4.11 1.53
C HIS A 210 13.75 2.91 0.69
N VAL A 211 12.44 2.78 0.47
CA VAL A 211 11.90 1.78 -0.46
C VAL A 211 12.10 2.27 -1.87
N SER A 212 12.76 1.46 -2.70
CA SER A 212 13.00 1.74 -4.10
C SER A 212 12.58 0.57 -4.97
N ILE A 213 12.05 0.85 -6.15
CA ILE A 213 11.61 -0.15 -7.12
C ILE A 213 12.51 -0.04 -8.35
N GLN A 214 13.03 -1.16 -8.84
CA GLN A 214 13.69 -1.16 -10.16
C GLN A 214 12.63 -1.24 -11.25
N VAL A 215 12.77 -0.32 -12.20
CA VAL A 215 11.81 -0.06 -13.24
C VAL A 215 12.54 -0.12 -14.57
N VAL A 216 12.06 -0.97 -15.46
CA VAL A 216 12.55 -1.06 -16.83
C VAL A 216 11.74 -0.07 -17.67
N VAL A 217 12.42 0.96 -18.15
CA VAL A 217 11.84 1.93 -19.07
C VAL A 217 12.24 1.53 -20.48
N VAL A 218 11.24 1.20 -21.28
CA VAL A 218 11.41 0.88 -22.71
C VAL A 218 10.91 2.07 -23.50
N GLN A 219 11.78 2.66 -24.32
CA GLN A 219 11.46 3.75 -25.24
C GLN A 219 11.76 3.34 -26.67
N LYS A 220 10.81 3.52 -27.59
CA LYS A 220 11.06 3.34 -29.02
C LYS A 220 11.62 4.64 -29.61
N ARG A 221 12.87 4.61 -30.07
CA ARG A 221 13.49 5.72 -30.82
C ARG A 221 13.96 5.23 -32.18
N GLU A 222 13.58 5.93 -33.24
CA GLU A 222 14.01 5.63 -34.62
C GLU A 222 13.75 4.16 -35.01
N GLY A 223 12.62 3.60 -34.55
CA GLY A 223 12.25 2.19 -34.78
C GLY A 223 12.96 1.16 -33.90
N ILE A 224 13.89 1.56 -33.02
CA ILE A 224 14.62 0.67 -32.10
C ILE A 224 14.07 0.82 -30.67
N LEU A 225 13.80 -0.31 -30.01
CA LEU A 225 13.46 -0.34 -28.59
C LEU A 225 14.74 -0.16 -27.75
N GLN A 226 14.85 0.99 -27.08
CA GLN A 226 15.89 1.26 -26.09
C GLN A 226 15.32 0.93 -24.70
N SER A 227 15.92 -0.04 -24.01
CA SER A 227 15.61 -0.32 -22.60
C SER A 227 16.66 0.30 -21.68
N ARG A 228 16.20 0.88 -20.58
CA ARG A 228 17.07 1.32 -19.48
C ARG A 228 16.44 0.93 -18.15
N GLN A 229 17.27 0.49 -17.21
CA GLN A 229 16.84 0.27 -15.84
C GLN A 229 17.00 1.56 -15.05
N ILE A 230 15.94 1.95 -14.34
CA ILE A 230 15.90 3.11 -13.45
C ILE A 230 15.46 2.60 -12.08
N GLN A 231 16.11 3.08 -11.03
CA GLN A 231 15.65 2.86 -9.66
C GLN A 231 14.77 4.05 -9.27
N GLU A 232 13.47 3.82 -9.07
CA GLU A 232 12.54 4.85 -8.59
C GLU A 232 12.39 4.71 -7.07
N GLU A 233 12.65 5.78 -6.33
CA GLU A 233 12.56 5.79 -4.86
C GLU A 233 11.16 6.25 -4.42
N ILE A 234 10.46 5.38 -3.69
CA ILE A 234 9.06 5.58 -3.29
C ILE A 234 8.95 6.36 -1.98
N THR A 235 9.74 6.02 -0.95
CA THR A 235 9.62 6.61 0.40
C THR A 235 10.79 7.53 0.80
N GLY A 236 11.73 7.82 -0.11
CA GLY A 236 12.98 8.53 0.20
C GLY A 236 12.89 10.04 0.43
N ASN A 237 11.80 10.70 0.02
CA ASN A 237 11.68 12.16 0.06
C ASN A 237 10.50 12.65 0.91
N THR A 238 10.24 11.95 2.02
CA THR A 238 9.22 12.28 3.02
C THR A 238 9.44 13.67 3.68
N GLU A 239 10.62 14.27 3.50
CA GLU A 239 10.95 15.63 3.95
C GLU A 239 10.18 16.73 3.19
N ALA A 240 9.78 16.50 1.92
CA ALA A 240 9.17 17.55 1.10
C ALA A 240 7.67 17.78 1.34
N LEU A 241 6.97 16.75 1.84
CA LEU A 241 5.51 16.72 2.03
C LEU A 241 5.09 16.99 3.48
N SER A 242 5.99 16.77 4.44
CA SER A 242 5.72 16.89 5.88
C SER A 242 5.75 18.32 6.41
N GLY A 243 5.87 19.34 5.55
CA GLY A 243 5.68 20.74 5.90
C GLY A 243 6.56 21.19 7.08
N ARG A 244 7.83 21.47 6.78
CA ARG A 244 8.80 22.16 7.66
C ARG A 244 9.10 21.48 9.00
N HIS A 245 10.21 20.77 9.04
CA HIS A 245 11.19 20.99 10.11
C HIS A 245 12.57 21.18 9.45
N GLU A 246 13.29 22.25 9.79
CA GLU A 246 14.73 22.30 9.53
C GLU A 246 15.34 21.05 10.15
N ARG A 247 16.16 20.31 9.38
CA ARG A 247 16.83 19.12 9.90
C ARG A 247 17.52 19.46 11.21
N ASP A 248 17.23 18.69 12.24
CA ASP A 248 17.81 18.90 13.55
C ASP A 248 18.85 17.84 13.89
N ALA A 249 19.43 17.97 15.08
CA ALA A 249 20.44 17.02 15.56
C ALA A 249 19.91 15.58 15.65
N PHE A 250 18.60 15.39 15.84
CA PHE A 250 17.99 14.05 15.84
C PHE A 250 17.95 13.44 14.44
N ASP A 251 17.71 14.21 13.39
CA ASP A 251 17.76 13.69 12.02
C ASP A 251 19.18 13.18 11.69
N THR A 252 20.20 13.98 12.00
CA THR A 252 21.60 13.57 11.80
C THR A 252 21.97 12.35 12.65
N LEU A 253 21.47 12.27 13.89
CA LEU A 253 21.72 11.16 14.81
C LEU A 253 21.16 9.83 14.30
N PHE A 254 19.95 9.85 13.75
CA PHE A 254 19.31 8.67 13.17
C PHE A 254 20.02 8.21 11.89
N ASP A 255 20.38 9.15 11.03
CA ASP A 255 20.97 8.84 9.72
C ASP A 255 22.40 8.31 9.81
N HIS A 256 23.21 8.87 10.73
CA HIS A 256 24.67 8.69 10.70
C HIS A 256 25.27 8.10 11.98
N ALA A 257 24.51 7.94 13.07
CA ALA A 257 25.07 7.56 14.37
C ALA A 257 24.16 6.67 15.24
N PRO A 258 23.82 5.45 14.76
CA PRO A 258 22.96 4.51 15.49
C PRO A 258 23.51 4.11 16.87
N ASP A 259 24.84 4.04 17.04
CA ASP A 259 25.46 3.74 18.33
C ASP A 259 25.20 4.84 19.36
N LYS A 260 25.27 6.10 18.93
CA LYS A 260 24.97 7.25 19.80
C LYS A 260 23.48 7.33 20.13
N LEU A 261 22.61 6.93 19.20
CA LEU A 261 21.17 6.86 19.44
C LEU A 261 20.83 5.94 20.62
N ASN A 262 21.48 4.78 20.70
CA ASN A 262 21.29 3.84 21.81
C ASN A 262 21.73 4.40 23.16
N VAL A 263 22.80 5.22 23.18
CA VAL A 263 23.23 5.92 24.39
C VAL A 263 22.17 6.95 24.82
N VAL A 264 21.67 7.76 23.89
CA VAL A 264 20.60 8.74 24.16
C VAL A 264 19.35 8.06 24.71
N LYS A 265 18.92 6.93 24.11
CA LYS A 265 17.79 6.13 24.62
C LYS A 265 18.00 5.72 26.08
N LYS A 266 19.16 5.15 26.42
CA LYS A 266 19.47 4.73 27.80
C LYS A 266 19.46 5.92 28.77
N THR A 267 20.00 7.06 28.38
CA THR A 267 19.98 8.28 29.21
C THR A 267 18.55 8.75 29.46
N LEU A 268 17.69 8.78 28.44
CA LEU A 268 16.30 9.20 28.58
C LEU A 268 15.49 8.20 29.41
N ILE A 269 15.68 6.89 29.23
CA ILE A 269 15.08 5.86 30.09
C ILE A 269 15.46 6.08 31.55
N THR A 270 16.75 6.31 31.82
CA THR A 270 17.24 6.57 33.18
C THR A 270 16.58 7.81 33.79
N PHE A 271 16.46 8.88 33.00
CA PHE A 271 15.79 10.11 33.41
C PHE A 271 14.31 9.90 33.73
N VAL A 272 13.53 9.32 32.82
CA VAL A 272 12.09 9.15 33.05
C VAL A 272 11.80 8.22 34.22
N ASN A 273 12.57 7.14 34.37
CA ASN A 273 12.42 6.20 35.49
C ASN A 273 12.81 6.80 36.83
N LYS A 274 13.74 7.77 36.88
CA LYS A 274 14.04 8.52 38.11
C LYS A 274 12.77 9.14 38.71
N HIS A 275 11.86 9.60 37.85
CA HIS A 275 10.61 10.23 38.27
C HIS A 275 9.45 9.22 38.34
N LEU A 276 9.20 8.46 37.28
CA LEU A 276 8.05 7.56 37.18
C LEU A 276 8.10 6.38 38.19
N ASN A 277 9.28 5.95 38.62
CA ASN A 277 9.40 4.94 39.68
C ASN A 277 8.80 5.41 41.02
N LYS A 278 8.65 6.73 41.25
CA LYS A 278 7.95 7.27 42.43
C LYS A 278 6.46 6.87 42.45
N LEU A 279 5.91 6.51 41.29
CA LEU A 279 4.54 5.99 41.11
C LEU A 279 4.51 4.48 40.84
N ASN A 280 5.63 3.77 41.03
CA ASN A 280 5.81 2.35 40.67
C ASN A 280 5.59 2.08 39.17
N LEU A 281 5.88 3.05 38.31
CA LEU A 281 5.84 2.90 36.85
C LEU A 281 7.26 2.79 36.31
N GLU A 282 7.52 1.75 35.52
CA GLU A 282 8.82 1.53 34.88
C GLU A 282 8.71 1.60 33.36
N VAL A 283 9.66 2.30 32.76
CA VAL A 283 9.83 2.43 31.31
C VAL A 283 11.02 1.60 30.87
N THR A 284 10.78 0.64 29.99
CA THR A 284 11.79 -0.18 29.32
C THR A 284 11.88 0.15 27.82
N GLU A 285 10.76 0.57 27.21
CA GLU A 285 10.63 0.84 25.78
C GLU A 285 10.04 2.23 25.52
N LEU A 286 10.90 3.16 25.07
CA LEU A 286 10.49 4.52 24.72
C LEU A 286 9.59 4.60 23.49
N GLU A 287 9.58 3.58 22.63
CA GLU A 287 8.82 3.58 21.37
C GLU A 287 7.32 3.43 21.60
N THR A 288 6.92 2.64 22.60
CA THR A 288 5.53 2.21 22.78
C THR A 288 4.89 2.75 24.06
N GLN A 289 5.64 2.84 25.17
CA GLN A 289 5.06 3.12 26.49
C GLN A 289 4.61 4.57 26.70
N PHE A 290 4.96 5.49 25.80
CA PHE A 290 4.47 6.88 25.82
C PHE A 290 3.32 7.12 24.84
N ALA A 291 2.97 6.15 24.00
CA ALA A 291 2.02 6.31 22.90
C ALA A 291 0.58 6.57 23.36
N ASP A 292 0.24 6.21 24.60
CA ASP A 292 -1.08 6.49 25.18
C ASP A 292 -1.19 7.85 25.88
N GLY A 293 -0.07 8.58 25.98
CA GLY A 293 0.07 9.87 26.62
C GLY A 293 0.01 9.86 28.16
N VAL A 294 -0.37 8.75 28.80
CA VAL A 294 -0.55 8.67 30.26
C VAL A 294 0.78 8.93 30.97
N TYR A 295 1.85 8.27 30.52
CA TYR A 295 3.17 8.43 31.11
C TYR A 295 3.72 9.85 30.92
N LEU A 296 3.39 10.54 29.81
CA LEU A 296 3.79 11.93 29.61
C LEU A 296 3.09 12.87 30.58
N VAL A 297 1.78 12.71 30.77
CA VAL A 297 0.98 13.53 31.71
C VAL A 297 1.47 13.34 33.15
N LEU A 298 1.66 12.09 33.58
CA LEU A 298 2.15 11.78 34.92
C LEU A 298 3.58 12.29 35.13
N LEU A 299 4.45 12.13 34.13
CA LEU A 299 5.81 12.66 34.18
C LEU A 299 5.80 14.17 34.35
N MET A 300 4.97 14.90 33.61
CA MET A 300 4.86 16.37 33.77
C MET A 300 4.44 16.78 35.19
N GLY A 301 3.43 16.12 35.76
CA GLY A 301 3.04 16.38 37.15
C GLY A 301 4.18 16.16 38.15
N LEU A 302 4.97 15.09 37.97
CA LEU A 302 6.13 14.79 38.80
C LEU A 302 7.28 15.80 38.64
N LEU A 303 7.52 16.29 37.42
CA LEU A 303 8.58 17.25 37.12
C LEU A 303 8.27 18.64 37.67
N GLU A 304 7.01 19.07 37.61
CA GLU A 304 6.54 20.36 38.12
C GLU A 304 6.12 20.31 39.60
N GLY A 305 6.04 19.11 40.19
CA GLY A 305 5.70 18.92 41.61
C GLY A 305 4.23 19.16 41.93
N TYR A 306 3.32 18.96 40.96
CA TYR A 306 1.88 19.05 41.18
C TYR A 306 1.15 17.76 40.79
N PHE A 307 -0.04 17.59 41.34
CA PHE A 307 -0.94 16.51 40.94
C PHE A 307 -1.78 16.92 39.74
N VAL A 308 -1.76 16.13 38.68
CA VAL A 308 -2.68 16.28 37.54
C VAL A 308 -4.01 15.60 37.88
N PRO A 309 -5.14 16.32 37.89
CA PRO A 309 -6.43 15.69 38.18
C PRO A 309 -6.77 14.57 37.18
N LEU A 310 -7.16 13.41 37.70
CA LEU A 310 -7.45 12.21 36.88
C LEU A 310 -8.66 12.35 35.97
N HIS A 311 -9.48 13.38 36.15
CA HIS A 311 -10.61 13.68 35.26
C HIS A 311 -10.18 14.52 34.05
N SER A 312 -8.95 15.05 34.03
CA SER A 312 -8.44 15.89 32.95
C SER A 312 -7.82 15.09 31.79
N PHE A 313 -7.59 13.78 31.98
CA PHE A 313 -7.02 12.90 30.98
C PHE A 313 -7.54 11.47 31.18
N PHE A 314 -7.38 10.62 30.16
CA PHE A 314 -7.83 9.23 30.20
C PHE A 314 -6.72 8.35 30.77
N LEU A 315 -6.95 7.72 31.94
CA LEU A 315 -5.98 6.79 32.54
C LEU A 315 -5.84 5.46 31.77
N THR A 316 -6.89 5.05 31.08
CA THR A 316 -6.95 3.81 30.29
C THR A 316 -7.53 4.13 28.93
N PRO A 317 -6.80 4.87 28.06
CA PRO A 317 -7.34 5.29 26.77
C PRO A 317 -7.51 4.09 25.84
N ASP A 318 -8.70 3.92 25.30
CA ASP A 318 -9.06 2.78 24.45
C ASP A 318 -9.06 3.11 22.94
N SER A 319 -9.23 4.38 22.61
CA SER A 319 -9.33 4.90 21.25
C SER A 319 -8.14 5.79 20.89
N PHE A 320 -7.85 5.85 19.59
CA PHE A 320 -6.79 6.72 19.06
C PHE A 320 -7.00 8.19 19.47
N GLU A 321 -8.25 8.67 19.40
CA GLU A 321 -8.64 10.02 19.79
C GLU A 321 -8.34 10.33 21.26
N GLN A 322 -8.66 9.41 22.18
CA GLN A 322 -8.34 9.58 23.60
C GLN A 322 -6.82 9.66 23.85
N LYS A 323 -6.02 8.85 23.15
CA LYS A 323 -4.56 8.91 23.24
C LYS A 323 -4.03 10.26 22.73
N VAL A 324 -4.55 10.73 21.59
CA VAL A 324 -4.18 12.05 21.03
C VAL A 324 -4.55 13.18 22.00
N LEU A 325 -5.71 13.12 22.66
CA LEU A 325 -6.11 14.09 23.68
C LEU A 325 -5.15 14.08 24.88
N ASN A 326 -4.75 12.91 25.37
CA ASN A 326 -3.77 12.80 26.46
C ASN A 326 -2.42 13.42 26.09
N VAL A 327 -1.89 13.11 24.90
CA VAL A 327 -0.60 13.68 24.46
C VAL A 327 -0.70 15.18 24.22
N SER A 328 -1.81 15.65 23.64
CA SER A 328 -2.08 17.08 23.46
C SER A 328 -2.09 17.82 24.80
N PHE A 329 -2.78 17.25 25.78
CA PHE A 329 -2.82 17.78 27.13
C PHE A 329 -1.43 17.79 27.78
N ALA A 330 -0.62 16.73 27.62
CA ALA A 330 0.76 16.74 28.09
C ALA A 330 1.60 17.86 27.45
N PHE A 331 1.38 18.18 26.17
CA PHE A 331 2.07 19.28 25.50
C PHE A 331 1.61 20.66 25.97
N GLU A 332 0.36 20.81 26.38
CA GLU A 332 -0.13 22.01 27.07
C GLU A 332 0.57 22.16 28.42
N LEU A 333 0.62 21.10 29.23
CA LEU A 333 1.35 21.12 30.52
C LEU A 333 2.83 21.48 30.35
N MET A 334 3.48 21.02 29.27
CA MET A 334 4.87 21.39 28.95
C MET A 334 5.02 22.89 28.70
N GLN A 335 4.10 23.48 27.92
CA GLN A 335 4.11 24.91 27.61
C GLN A 335 3.81 25.75 28.86
N ASP A 336 2.86 25.32 29.69
CA ASP A 336 2.53 25.95 30.97
C ASP A 336 3.71 25.89 31.94
N GLY A 337 4.47 24.79 31.93
CA GLY A 337 5.74 24.66 32.64
C GLY A 337 6.85 25.57 32.08
N GLY A 338 6.65 26.22 30.93
CA GLY A 338 7.59 27.14 30.28
C GLY A 338 8.58 26.47 29.33
N LEU A 339 8.23 25.34 28.72
CA LEU A 339 8.96 24.79 27.57
C LEU A 339 8.48 25.44 26.28
N GLU A 340 9.32 25.43 25.26
CA GLU A 340 8.85 25.69 23.90
C GLU A 340 7.83 24.63 23.49
N LYS A 341 6.87 25.03 22.66
CA LYS A 341 5.90 24.11 22.08
C LYS A 341 6.62 22.92 21.45
N PRO A 342 6.30 21.67 21.84
CA PRO A 342 6.89 20.50 21.23
C PRO A 342 6.75 20.54 19.70
N LYS A 343 7.87 20.31 18.99
CA LYS A 343 7.87 20.23 17.52
C LYS A 343 7.04 19.05 17.00
N PRO A 344 7.13 17.85 17.60
CA PRO A 344 6.27 16.74 17.19
C PRO A 344 4.81 17.04 17.44
N ARG A 345 3.93 16.38 16.70
CA ARG A 345 2.50 16.46 16.96
C ARG A 345 2.08 15.35 17.91
N PRO A 346 0.92 15.50 18.58
CA PRO A 346 0.39 14.46 19.42
C PRO A 346 0.23 13.12 18.69
N GLU A 347 -0.24 13.14 17.44
CA GLU A 347 -0.43 11.91 16.66
C GLU A 347 0.89 11.18 16.39
N ASP A 348 2.00 11.90 16.24
CA ASP A 348 3.31 11.28 15.97
C ASP A 348 3.74 10.40 17.17
N ILE A 349 3.45 10.85 18.40
CA ILE A 349 3.69 10.07 19.62
C ILE A 349 2.76 8.85 19.70
N VAL A 350 1.47 9.05 19.40
CA VAL A 350 0.46 7.97 19.44
C VAL A 350 0.75 6.88 18.40
N ASN A 351 1.34 7.25 17.27
CA ASN A 351 1.77 6.34 16.21
C ASN A 351 3.13 5.68 16.47
N CYS A 352 3.66 5.79 17.70
CA CYS A 352 4.95 5.22 18.09
C CYS A 352 6.13 5.73 17.26
N ASP A 353 6.11 6.98 16.78
CA ASP A 353 7.30 7.58 16.15
C ASP A 353 8.36 7.83 17.22
N LEU A 354 9.32 6.92 17.30
CA LEU A 354 10.44 6.98 18.21
C LEU A 354 11.21 8.30 18.08
N LYS A 355 11.40 8.85 16.87
CA LYS A 355 12.17 10.09 16.69
C LYS A 355 11.45 11.26 17.37
N SER A 356 10.12 11.33 17.21
CA SER A 356 9.26 12.30 17.90
C SER A 356 9.27 12.12 19.41
N THR A 357 9.11 10.89 19.92
CA THR A 357 9.15 10.63 21.37
C THR A 357 10.50 11.03 21.98
N LEU A 358 11.60 10.71 21.32
CA LEU A 358 12.93 11.11 21.79
C LEU A 358 13.12 12.63 21.81
N ARG A 359 12.60 13.37 20.82
CA ARG A 359 12.62 14.84 20.80
C ARG A 359 11.87 15.43 22.00
N VAL A 360 10.65 14.94 22.26
CA VAL A 360 9.85 15.39 23.42
C VAL A 360 10.59 15.12 24.73
N LEU A 361 11.03 13.88 24.95
CA LEU A 361 11.70 13.49 26.18
C LEU A 361 13.05 14.19 26.37
N TYR A 362 13.76 14.48 25.29
CA TYR A 362 15.03 15.23 25.35
C TYR A 362 14.83 16.69 25.76
N ASN A 363 13.74 17.32 25.32
CA ASN A 363 13.37 18.67 25.77
C ASN A 363 13.08 18.68 27.28
N LEU A 364 12.32 17.69 27.77
CA LEU A 364 12.09 17.50 29.20
C LEU A 364 13.41 17.28 29.95
N PHE A 365 14.24 16.35 29.48
CA PHE A 365 15.54 16.07 30.08
C PHE A 365 16.41 17.33 30.18
N THR A 366 16.50 18.11 29.10
CA THR A 366 17.35 19.30 29.05
C THR A 366 16.95 20.31 30.13
N LYS A 367 15.65 20.47 30.36
CA LYS A 367 15.11 21.40 31.36
C LYS A 367 15.17 20.84 32.79
N TYR A 368 14.77 19.59 32.99
CA TYR A 368 14.52 19.04 34.32
C TYR A 368 15.58 18.02 34.80
N ARG A 369 16.68 17.81 34.08
CA ARG A 369 17.78 16.88 34.48
C ARG A 369 18.29 17.04 35.91
N ASN A 370 18.15 18.25 36.49
CA ASN A 370 18.64 18.56 37.83
C ASN A 370 17.53 18.55 38.90
N VAL A 371 16.28 18.26 38.53
CA VAL A 371 15.15 18.14 39.46
C VAL A 371 15.19 16.78 40.15
N GLU A 372 14.95 16.76 41.47
CA GLU A 372 15.05 15.56 42.31
C GLU A 372 13.76 14.72 42.37
#